data_AF-A0A5J4N6L4-F1
#
_entry.id   AF-A0A5J4N6L4-F1
#
_cell.length_a   1.000
_cell.length_b   1.000
_cell.length_c   1.000
_cell.angle_alpha   90.00
_cell.angle_beta   90.00
_cell.angle_gamma   90.00
#
_symmetry.space_group_name_H-M   'P 1'
#
loop_
_entity.id
_entity.type
_entity.pdbx_description
1 polymer ?
#
loop_
_entity_poly.entity_id
_entity_poly.type
_entity_poly.pdbx_seq_one_letter_code
_entity_poly.pdbx_strand_id
1 'polypeptide(L)'
;GFDLVANRYVACKVHQLNPAWPKDKKDNYIKFCTVLEYSEGNDLDFFLKQNKSIPEREAKSIICQVVSALKYLNERKPPVIHYDLKPGNILLGSGQVAGEIKITDFGLSKLMTDEEYNPETGMDLTSQGAGTYWYLPPECFETGREPPKISSKVDIWSVGVIFFQCLFGKKPFGHNMSQADILHENTILHARTIVFPSITKVSDGAKSSYFSLLARTSSVYSQIFLKEFIRKCCTYRKDLRPDVFQLCNDDYLKPKAQLK
;
A
#
# COMPACT_ATOMS: atom_id res chain seq x y z
N GLY A 1 7.87 15.16 -19.62
CA GLY A 1 7.96 16.38 -20.43
C GLY A 1 9.16 17.20 -19.98
N PHE A 2 9.47 18.29 -20.68
CA PHE A 2 10.51 19.24 -20.27
C PHE A 2 9.87 20.62 -20.14
N ASP A 3 9.98 21.22 -18.96
CA ASP A 3 9.52 22.59 -18.67
C ASP A 3 10.61 23.56 -19.15
N LEU A 4 10.33 24.27 -20.24
CA LEU A 4 11.27 25.23 -20.85
C LEU A 4 11.45 26.50 -20.02
N VAL A 5 10.49 26.85 -19.15
CA VAL A 5 10.56 28.05 -18.32
C VAL A 5 11.44 27.79 -17.10
N ALA A 6 11.20 26.66 -16.42
CA ALA A 6 12.01 26.25 -15.26
C ALA A 6 13.26 25.45 -15.64
N ASN A 7 13.47 25.18 -16.92
CA ASN A 7 14.59 24.40 -17.48
C ASN A 7 14.83 23.06 -16.77
N ARG A 8 13.77 22.25 -16.62
CA ARG A 8 13.81 20.97 -15.89
C ARG A 8 12.88 19.90 -16.47
N TYR A 9 13.21 18.64 -16.22
CA TYR A 9 12.29 17.54 -16.50
C TYR A 9 11.09 17.56 -15.55
N VAL A 10 9.93 17.22 -16.08
CA VAL A 10 8.65 17.15 -15.36
C VAL A 10 7.90 15.88 -15.71
N ALA A 11 7.18 15.31 -14.73
CA ALA A 11 6.18 14.29 -15.00
C ALA A 11 4.89 14.96 -15.47
N CYS A 12 4.29 14.43 -16.55
CA CYS A 12 3.03 14.96 -17.09
C CYS A 12 1.97 13.86 -17.04
N LYS A 13 0.95 14.04 -16.19
CA LYS A 13 -0.22 13.15 -16.16
C LYS A 13 -1.30 13.72 -17.05
N VAL A 14 -1.57 13.05 -18.17
CA VAL A 14 -2.67 13.39 -19.08
C VAL A 14 -3.90 12.63 -18.62
N HIS A 15 -4.98 13.35 -18.34
CA HIS A 15 -6.23 12.73 -17.88
C HIS A 15 -6.96 12.14 -19.08
N GLN A 16 -7.26 10.85 -19.01
CA GLN A 16 -7.94 10.13 -20.09
C GLN A 16 -9.45 10.34 -20.02
N LEU A 17 -10.09 10.31 -21.19
CA LEU A 17 -11.53 10.27 -21.33
C LEU A 17 -12.08 8.97 -20.77
N ASN A 18 -13.17 9.05 -20.00
CA ASN A 18 -13.89 7.85 -19.61
C ASN A 18 -14.55 7.22 -20.87
N PRO A 19 -14.23 5.96 -21.22
CA PRO A 19 -14.79 5.30 -22.40
C PRO A 19 -16.30 5.17 -22.38
N ALA A 20 -16.92 5.13 -21.19
CA ALA A 20 -18.35 5.00 -21.00
C ALA A 20 -19.11 6.33 -21.17
N TRP A 21 -18.42 7.47 -21.34
CA TRP A 21 -19.11 8.74 -21.54
C TRP A 21 -19.85 8.81 -22.88
N PRO A 22 -21.02 9.47 -22.93
CA PRO A 22 -21.71 9.82 -24.18
C PRO A 22 -20.81 10.60 -25.14
N LYS A 23 -21.07 10.48 -26.44
CA LYS A 23 -20.22 11.07 -27.49
C LYS A 23 -20.15 12.59 -27.37
N ASP A 24 -21.28 13.22 -27.16
CA ASP A 24 -21.47 14.65 -26.92
C ASP A 24 -20.66 15.15 -25.71
N LYS A 25 -20.51 14.34 -24.65
CA LYS A 25 -19.63 14.70 -23.52
C LYS A 25 -18.15 14.56 -23.85
N LYS A 26 -17.77 13.58 -24.69
CA LYS A 26 -16.39 13.39 -25.16
C LYS A 26 -15.97 14.51 -26.11
N ASP A 27 -16.86 14.90 -27.02
CA ASP A 27 -16.62 15.93 -28.04
C ASP A 27 -16.40 17.31 -27.41
N ASN A 28 -17.04 17.57 -26.26
CA ASN A 28 -16.89 18.81 -25.48
C ASN A 28 -15.85 18.72 -24.35
N TYR A 29 -15.10 17.61 -24.23
CA TYR A 29 -14.14 17.46 -23.15
C TYR A 29 -12.86 18.25 -23.43
N ILE A 30 -12.57 19.17 -22.52
CA ILE A 30 -11.28 19.86 -22.49
C ILE A 30 -10.26 18.93 -21.85
N LYS A 31 -9.28 18.48 -22.64
CA LYS A 31 -8.13 17.73 -22.11
C LYS A 31 -7.34 18.63 -21.18
N PHE A 32 -7.18 18.20 -19.93
CA PHE A 32 -6.26 18.82 -19.00
C PHE A 32 -5.12 17.86 -18.67
N CYS A 33 -3.97 18.43 -18.35
CA CYS A 33 -2.81 17.69 -17.86
C CYS A 33 -2.34 18.29 -16.55
N THR A 34 -1.78 17.46 -15.69
CA THR A 34 -1.12 17.89 -14.46
C THR A 34 0.38 17.77 -14.66
N VAL A 35 1.11 18.85 -14.38
CA VAL A 35 2.57 18.90 -14.40
C VAL A 35 3.07 18.74 -12.98
N LEU A 36 3.96 17.77 -12.76
CA LEU A 36 4.45 17.34 -11.46
C LEU A 36 5.98 17.30 -11.42
N GLU A 37 6.54 17.23 -10.21
CA GLU A 37 7.94 16.86 -10.01
C GLU A 37 8.24 15.54 -10.73
N TYR A 38 9.36 15.48 -11.46
CA TYR A 38 9.84 14.27 -12.09
C TYR A 38 10.65 13.44 -11.09
N SER A 39 10.33 12.14 -10.98
CA SER A 39 11.14 11.18 -10.24
C SER A 39 11.92 10.32 -11.24
N GLU A 40 13.23 10.19 -11.06
CA GLU A 40 14.11 9.52 -12.03
C GLU A 40 13.96 7.99 -12.01
N GLY A 41 13.72 7.40 -10.85
CA GLY A 41 13.57 5.95 -10.72
C GLY A 41 12.15 5.45 -11.04
N ASN A 42 12.05 4.12 -11.20
CA ASN A 42 10.78 3.45 -11.45
C ASN A 42 9.95 3.26 -10.18
N ASP A 43 8.70 2.82 -10.35
CA ASP A 43 7.85 2.42 -9.25
C ASP A 43 8.22 1.04 -8.67
N LEU A 44 7.70 0.76 -7.47
CA LEU A 44 7.94 -0.49 -6.74
C LEU A 44 7.32 -1.71 -7.45
N ASP A 45 6.26 -1.57 -8.24
CA ASP A 45 5.68 -2.68 -9.01
C ASP A 45 6.65 -3.13 -10.11
N PHE A 46 7.25 -2.18 -10.82
CA PHE A 46 8.31 -2.45 -11.79
C PHE A 46 9.48 -3.19 -11.13
N PHE A 47 9.95 -2.71 -9.97
CA PHE A 47 11.04 -3.37 -9.23
C PHE A 47 10.69 -4.82 -8.87
N LEU A 48 9.47 -5.07 -8.37
CA LEU A 48 9.02 -6.41 -7.96
C LEU A 48 8.84 -7.36 -9.15
N LYS A 49 8.43 -6.87 -10.31
CA LYS A 49 8.36 -7.67 -11.55
C LYS A 49 9.74 -8.18 -11.97
N GLN A 50 10.78 -7.36 -11.81
CA GLN A 50 12.16 -7.70 -12.18
C GLN A 50 12.83 -8.59 -11.12
N ASN A 51 12.69 -8.29 -9.84
CA ASN A 51 13.49 -8.91 -8.77
C ASN A 51 12.74 -9.97 -7.94
N LYS A 52 11.43 -10.13 -8.16
CA LYS A 52 10.49 -11.01 -7.43
C LYS A 52 10.27 -10.66 -5.97
N SER A 53 11.30 -10.31 -5.20
CA SER A 53 11.20 -10.02 -3.76
C SER A 53 12.26 -9.02 -3.33
N ILE A 54 12.05 -8.42 -2.16
CA ILE A 54 12.93 -7.45 -1.52
C ILE A 54 13.35 -8.03 -0.16
N PRO A 55 14.64 -7.94 0.23
CA PRO A 55 15.05 -8.40 1.54
C PRO A 55 14.35 -7.60 2.65
N GLU A 56 14.15 -8.23 3.81
CA GLU A 56 13.33 -7.68 4.89
C GLU A 56 13.75 -6.27 5.31
N ARG A 57 15.06 -6.00 5.38
CA ARG A 57 15.59 -4.71 5.83
C ARG A 57 15.13 -3.57 4.93
N GLU A 58 15.28 -3.73 3.61
CA GLU A 58 14.91 -2.75 2.60
C GLU A 58 13.39 -2.65 2.51
N ALA A 59 12.67 -3.78 2.54
CA ALA A 59 11.22 -3.79 2.56
C ALA A 59 10.66 -3.02 3.78
N LYS A 60 11.23 -3.24 4.96
CA LYS A 60 10.89 -2.49 6.18
C LYS A 60 11.19 -0.99 6.03
N SER A 61 12.33 -0.64 5.43
CA SER A 61 12.67 0.77 5.19
C SER A 61 11.64 1.48 4.30
N ILE A 62 11.19 0.82 3.23
CA ILE A 62 10.11 1.31 2.36
C ILE A 62 8.82 1.49 3.18
N ILE A 63 8.42 0.49 3.97
CA ILE A 63 7.19 0.56 4.78
C ILE A 63 7.25 1.68 5.82
N CYS A 64 8.39 1.90 6.49
CA CYS A 64 8.55 3.04 7.41
C CYS A 64 8.31 4.38 6.72
N GLN A 65 8.85 4.57 5.50
CA GLN A 65 8.63 5.79 4.73
C GLN A 65 7.17 5.94 4.28
N VAL A 66 6.53 4.83 3.84
CA VAL A 66 5.10 4.82 3.48
C VAL A 66 4.23 5.21 4.67
N VAL A 67 4.45 4.60 5.85
CA VAL A 67 3.71 4.91 7.07
C VAL A 67 3.93 6.36 7.51
N SER A 68 5.14 6.89 7.38
CA SER A 68 5.43 8.31 7.64
C SER A 68 4.66 9.24 6.69
N ALA A 69 4.54 8.90 5.41
CA ALA A 69 3.76 9.66 4.46
C ALA A 69 2.25 9.59 4.76
N LEU A 70 1.73 8.41 5.13
CA LEU A 70 0.33 8.27 5.56
C LEU A 70 0.03 9.10 6.82
N LYS A 71 0.97 9.14 7.78
CA LYS A 71 0.86 10.01 8.96
C LYS A 71 0.71 11.46 8.54
N TYR A 72 1.58 11.95 7.66
CA TYR A 72 1.52 13.30 7.13
C TYR A 72 0.16 13.61 6.47
N LEU A 73 -0.40 12.66 5.68
CA LEU A 73 -1.72 12.78 5.06
C LEU A 73 -2.86 12.88 6.09
N ASN A 74 -2.76 12.11 7.17
CA ASN A 74 -3.76 12.11 8.25
C ASN A 74 -3.65 13.33 9.17
N GLU A 75 -2.52 14.05 9.14
CA GLU A 75 -2.33 15.33 9.84
C GLU A 75 -2.77 16.55 9.00
N ARG A 76 -3.20 16.36 7.75
CA ARG A 76 -3.76 17.44 6.92
C ARG A 76 -5.12 17.89 7.46
N LYS A 77 -5.57 19.06 7.01
CA LYS A 77 -6.88 19.62 7.34
C LYS A 77 -7.63 19.98 6.03
N PRO A 78 -8.63 19.19 5.60
CA PRO A 78 -9.08 17.93 6.22
C PRO A 78 -8.06 16.77 6.05
N PRO A 79 -8.08 15.73 6.91
CA PRO A 79 -7.27 14.54 6.75
C PRO A 79 -7.57 13.81 5.43
N VAL A 80 -6.55 13.13 4.88
CA VAL A 80 -6.65 12.46 3.57
C VAL A 80 -6.45 10.95 3.68
N ILE A 81 -7.36 10.19 3.05
CA ILE A 81 -7.20 8.76 2.77
C ILE A 81 -6.66 8.62 1.35
N HIS A 82 -5.55 7.89 1.15
CA HIS A 82 -4.98 7.70 -0.18
C HIS A 82 -5.89 6.82 -1.06
N TYR A 83 -6.43 5.74 -0.50
CA TYR A 83 -7.42 4.80 -1.07
C TYR A 83 -6.92 3.90 -2.23
N ASP A 84 -5.93 4.31 -3.01
CA ASP A 84 -5.31 3.46 -4.06
C ASP A 84 -3.82 3.21 -3.80
N LEU A 85 -3.44 2.98 -2.54
CA LEU A 85 -2.04 2.68 -2.22
C LEU A 85 -1.66 1.28 -2.73
N LYS A 86 -0.67 1.23 -3.62
CA LYS A 86 -0.16 0.01 -4.27
C LYS A 86 1.29 0.20 -4.71
N PRO A 87 2.04 -0.87 -5.05
CA PRO A 87 3.43 -0.73 -5.47
C PRO A 87 3.63 0.21 -6.67
N GLY A 88 2.69 0.23 -7.62
CA GLY A 88 2.75 1.15 -8.78
C GLY A 88 2.60 2.63 -8.42
N ASN A 89 2.13 2.95 -7.21
CA ASN A 89 1.97 4.31 -6.68
C ASN A 89 3.06 4.66 -5.65
N ILE A 90 4.11 3.85 -5.55
CA ILE A 90 5.29 4.09 -4.71
C ILE A 90 6.50 4.21 -5.64
N LEU A 91 6.99 5.42 -5.83
CA LEU A 91 8.15 5.72 -6.67
C LEU A 91 9.44 5.49 -5.88
N LEU A 92 10.43 4.84 -6.48
CA LEU A 92 11.76 4.68 -5.92
C LEU A 92 12.63 5.81 -6.43
N GLY A 93 12.97 6.80 -5.59
CA GLY A 93 13.57 8.07 -6.05
C GLY A 93 14.83 7.90 -6.89
N SER A 94 15.77 7.06 -6.45
CA SER A 94 17.00 6.71 -7.16
C SER A 94 16.93 5.37 -7.93
N GLY A 95 15.73 4.78 -8.04
CA GLY A 95 15.53 3.45 -8.64
C GLY A 95 16.01 2.28 -7.78
N GLN A 96 16.46 2.53 -6.55
CA GLN A 96 16.97 1.52 -5.62
C GLN A 96 16.08 1.40 -4.37
N VAL A 97 15.94 0.19 -3.83
CA VAL A 97 15.14 -0.09 -2.63
C VAL A 97 15.76 0.40 -1.32
N ALA A 98 17.04 0.79 -1.34
CA ALA A 98 17.74 1.37 -0.19
C ALA A 98 17.66 2.92 -0.15
N GLY A 99 16.88 3.53 -1.05
CA GLY A 99 16.74 4.98 -1.19
C GLY A 99 15.44 5.57 -0.65
N GLU A 100 15.22 6.84 -0.97
CA GLU A 100 13.96 7.54 -0.72
C GLU A 100 12.83 6.96 -1.57
N ILE A 101 11.63 6.89 -1.00
CA ILE A 101 10.40 6.63 -1.75
C ILE A 101 9.48 7.85 -1.74
N LYS A 102 8.66 7.97 -2.78
CA LYS A 102 7.58 8.97 -2.84
C LYS A 102 6.26 8.29 -3.17
N ILE A 103 5.21 8.62 -2.41
CA ILE A 103 3.84 8.20 -2.74
C ILE A 103 3.27 9.15 -3.80
N THR A 104 2.55 8.60 -4.78
CA THR A 104 1.93 9.36 -5.86
C THR A 104 0.51 8.85 -6.16
N ASP A 105 -0.17 9.56 -7.04
CA ASP A 105 -1.52 9.26 -7.55
C ASP A 105 -2.67 9.32 -6.52
N PHE A 106 -3.09 10.55 -6.23
CA PHE A 106 -4.22 10.87 -5.37
C PHE A 106 -5.57 10.88 -6.10
N GLY A 107 -5.66 10.27 -7.30
CA GLY A 107 -6.87 10.36 -8.15
C GLY A 107 -8.13 9.73 -7.55
N LEU A 108 -7.98 8.82 -6.58
CA LEU A 108 -9.08 8.17 -5.86
C LEU A 108 -9.15 8.54 -4.38
N SER A 109 -8.29 9.47 -3.94
CA SER A 109 -8.19 9.85 -2.54
C SER A 109 -9.49 10.48 -2.01
N LYS A 110 -9.70 10.34 -0.69
CA LYS A 110 -10.89 10.84 0.01
C LYS A 110 -10.47 11.86 1.05
N LEU A 111 -11.22 12.95 1.15
CA LEU A 111 -11.08 13.93 2.21
C LEU A 111 -12.04 13.57 3.34
N MET A 112 -11.53 13.49 4.56
CA MET A 112 -12.34 13.26 5.76
C MET A 112 -12.77 14.62 6.32
N THR A 113 -13.74 15.26 5.68
CA THR A 113 -14.29 16.55 6.15
C THR A 113 -15.21 16.37 7.35
N ASP A 114 -15.43 17.43 8.12
CA ASP A 114 -16.30 17.38 9.30
C ASP A 114 -17.76 17.05 8.94
N GLU A 115 -18.19 17.37 7.71
CA GLU A 115 -19.53 17.06 7.21
C GLU A 115 -19.70 15.59 6.78
N GLU A 116 -18.65 14.96 6.23
CA GLU A 116 -18.74 13.64 5.60
C GLU A 116 -18.18 12.51 6.47
N TYR A 117 -17.33 12.83 7.46
CA TYR A 117 -16.62 11.86 8.28
C TYR A 117 -17.04 11.89 9.74
N ASN A 118 -17.43 10.73 10.28
CA ASN A 118 -17.67 10.54 11.69
C ASN A 118 -16.57 9.62 12.29
N PRO A 119 -15.89 10.00 13.39
CA PRO A 119 -14.80 9.18 13.96
C PRO A 119 -15.19 7.77 14.43
N GLU A 120 -16.44 7.56 14.83
CA GLU A 120 -16.92 6.27 15.34
C GLU A 120 -17.33 5.33 14.19
N THR A 121 -17.91 5.87 13.14
CA THR A 121 -18.52 5.08 12.05
C THR A 121 -17.75 5.13 10.73
N GLY A 122 -16.99 6.20 10.48
CA GLY A 122 -16.29 6.48 9.22
C GLY A 122 -17.05 7.41 8.29
N MET A 123 -16.66 7.42 7.02
CA MET A 123 -17.37 8.11 5.92
C MET A 123 -17.89 7.11 4.88
N ASP A 124 -18.86 7.50 4.07
CA ASP A 124 -19.37 6.66 2.97
C ASP A 124 -18.35 6.48 1.85
N LEU A 125 -18.23 5.24 1.37
CA LEU A 125 -17.48 4.95 0.16
C LEU A 125 -18.27 5.38 -1.08
N THR A 126 -17.99 6.59 -1.58
CA THR A 126 -18.69 7.20 -2.72
C THR A 126 -18.34 6.61 -4.09
N SER A 127 -17.28 5.80 -4.18
CA SER A 127 -16.78 5.24 -5.44
C SER A 127 -16.53 3.74 -5.31
N GLN A 128 -17.52 3.00 -4.80
CA GLN A 128 -17.42 1.55 -4.67
C GLN A 128 -17.16 0.91 -6.05
N GLY A 129 -16.22 -0.05 -6.08
CA GLY A 129 -15.75 -0.68 -7.33
C GLY A 129 -14.60 0.07 -8.01
N ALA A 130 -14.18 1.24 -7.51
CA ALA A 130 -12.91 1.86 -7.91
C ALA A 130 -11.73 1.33 -7.07
N GLY A 131 -10.51 1.55 -7.56
CA GLY A 131 -9.27 1.15 -6.88
C GLY A 131 -8.75 -0.20 -7.36
N THR A 132 -7.69 -0.67 -6.71
CA THR A 132 -6.99 -1.90 -7.09
C THR A 132 -7.26 -3.00 -6.07
N TYR A 133 -8.16 -3.94 -6.40
CA TYR A 133 -8.87 -4.79 -5.43
C TYR A 133 -8.00 -5.59 -4.47
N TRP A 134 -6.81 -6.02 -4.88
CA TRP A 134 -5.89 -6.76 -4.00
C TRP A 134 -5.42 -5.97 -2.78
N TYR A 135 -5.41 -4.64 -2.86
CA TYR A 135 -4.92 -3.74 -1.81
C TYR A 135 -6.07 -3.09 -1.03
N LEU A 136 -7.33 -3.37 -1.40
CA LEU A 136 -8.49 -2.88 -0.69
C LEU A 136 -8.89 -3.88 0.42
N PRO A 137 -9.36 -3.39 1.57
CA PRO A 137 -9.81 -4.25 2.66
C PRO A 137 -11.24 -4.78 2.46
N PRO A 138 -11.67 -5.78 3.25
CA PRO A 138 -12.99 -6.41 3.11
C PRO A 138 -14.17 -5.45 3.18
N GLU A 139 -14.11 -4.44 4.05
CA GLU A 139 -15.19 -3.47 4.20
C GLU A 139 -15.50 -2.71 2.89
N CYS A 140 -14.54 -2.54 1.97
CA CYS A 140 -14.79 -1.89 0.68
C CYS A 140 -15.67 -2.71 -0.28
N PHE A 141 -15.84 -4.02 0.00
CA PHE A 141 -16.59 -4.96 -0.82
C PHE A 141 -17.94 -5.33 -0.20
N GLU A 142 -18.27 -4.81 0.99
CA GLU A 142 -19.56 -5.05 1.62
C GLU A 142 -20.69 -4.55 0.70
N THR A 143 -21.67 -5.41 0.46
CA THR A 143 -22.86 -5.06 -0.32
C THR A 143 -24.04 -4.92 0.63
N GLY A 144 -24.73 -3.79 0.59
CA GLY A 144 -25.85 -3.50 1.47
C GLY A 144 -26.76 -2.43 0.88
N ARG A 145 -27.82 -2.06 1.63
CA ARG A 145 -28.67 -0.91 1.28
C ARG A 145 -27.91 0.41 1.42
N GLU A 146 -27.07 0.48 2.45
CA GLU A 146 -26.21 1.63 2.72
C GLU A 146 -24.81 1.41 2.13
N PRO A 147 -24.12 2.49 1.70
CA PRO A 147 -22.73 2.40 1.26
C PRO A 147 -21.81 1.89 2.38
N PRO A 148 -20.70 1.21 2.04
CA PRO A 148 -19.73 0.82 3.04
C PRO A 148 -19.09 2.02 3.72
N LYS A 149 -18.90 1.94 5.03
CA LYS A 149 -18.19 2.97 5.80
C LYS A 149 -16.69 2.69 5.86
N ILE A 150 -15.88 3.68 5.48
CA ILE A 150 -14.41 3.60 5.46
C ILE A 150 -13.75 4.67 6.32
N SER A 151 -12.49 4.46 6.66
CA SER A 151 -11.61 5.43 7.33
C SER A 151 -10.17 5.23 6.84
N SER A 152 -9.19 5.96 7.40
CA SER A 152 -7.77 5.78 7.04
C SER A 152 -7.23 4.36 7.25
N LYS A 153 -7.96 3.50 7.97
CA LYS A 153 -7.68 2.07 8.12
C LYS A 153 -7.68 1.27 6.81
N VAL A 154 -8.21 1.82 5.71
CA VAL A 154 -8.09 1.21 4.38
C VAL A 154 -6.64 1.24 3.87
N ASP A 155 -5.91 2.33 4.11
CA ASP A 155 -4.50 2.45 3.71
C ASP A 155 -3.61 1.53 4.56
N ILE A 156 -4.01 1.22 5.80
CA ILE A 156 -3.32 0.27 6.68
C ILE A 156 -3.37 -1.15 6.14
N TRP A 157 -4.51 -1.56 5.59
CA TRP A 157 -4.61 -2.84 4.89
C TRP A 157 -3.69 -2.87 3.67
N SER A 158 -3.69 -1.79 2.87
CA SER A 158 -2.80 -1.66 1.71
C SER A 158 -1.32 -1.82 2.13
N VAL A 159 -0.89 -1.19 3.23
CA VAL A 159 0.46 -1.34 3.80
C VAL A 159 0.81 -2.80 4.08
N GLY A 160 -0.10 -3.55 4.72
CA GLY A 160 0.11 -4.97 5.02
C GLY A 160 0.25 -5.84 3.76
N VAL A 161 -0.61 -5.61 2.76
CA VAL A 161 -0.56 -6.30 1.47
C VAL A 161 0.73 -5.99 0.71
N ILE A 162 1.14 -4.71 0.66
CA ILE A 162 2.37 -4.28 0.00
C ILE A 162 3.57 -4.90 0.69
N PHE A 163 3.62 -4.88 2.03
CA PHE A 163 4.75 -5.44 2.75
C PHE A 163 4.88 -6.94 2.52
N PHE A 164 3.77 -7.67 2.56
CA PHE A 164 3.74 -9.09 2.18
C PHE A 164 4.25 -9.30 0.75
N GLN A 165 3.78 -8.50 -0.21
CA GLN A 165 4.21 -8.62 -1.60
C GLN A 165 5.71 -8.35 -1.77
N CYS A 166 6.26 -7.36 -1.07
CA CYS A 166 7.70 -7.09 -1.08
C CYS A 166 8.50 -8.32 -0.66
N LEU A 167 8.08 -9.00 0.41
CA LEU A 167 8.85 -10.10 1.00
C LEU A 167 8.70 -11.42 0.23
N PHE A 168 7.48 -11.72 -0.23
CA PHE A 168 7.13 -13.04 -0.77
C PHE A 168 6.93 -13.05 -2.29
N GLY A 169 6.93 -11.89 -2.95
CA GLY A 169 6.71 -11.75 -4.39
C GLY A 169 5.31 -12.13 -4.87
N LYS A 170 4.39 -12.36 -3.92
CA LYS A 170 3.00 -12.74 -4.17
C LYS A 170 2.10 -11.88 -3.32
N LYS A 171 0.85 -11.75 -3.72
CA LYS A 171 -0.16 -11.06 -2.90
C LYS A 171 -0.73 -12.07 -1.89
N PRO A 172 -1.06 -11.67 -0.65
CA PRO A 172 -1.60 -12.60 0.35
C PRO A 172 -2.99 -13.12 -0.02
N PHE A 173 -3.74 -12.35 -0.81
CA PHE A 173 -5.08 -12.69 -1.28
C PHE A 173 -5.17 -12.49 -2.78
N GLY A 174 -5.92 -13.34 -3.47
CA GLY A 174 -6.21 -13.21 -4.90
C GLY A 174 -5.00 -13.21 -5.83
N HIS A 175 -3.86 -13.78 -5.41
CA HIS A 175 -2.68 -13.83 -6.28
C HIS A 175 -2.98 -14.61 -7.57
N ASN A 176 -2.66 -14.01 -8.72
CA ASN A 176 -2.97 -14.50 -10.08
C ASN A 176 -4.45 -14.54 -10.48
N MET A 177 -5.36 -14.01 -9.65
CA MET A 177 -6.75 -13.79 -10.06
C MET A 177 -6.85 -12.51 -10.89
N SER A 178 -7.94 -12.28 -11.61
CA SER A 178 -8.29 -10.94 -12.12
C SER A 178 -9.13 -10.17 -11.09
N GLN A 179 -9.34 -8.86 -11.29
CA GLN A 179 -10.25 -8.10 -10.43
C GLN A 179 -11.70 -8.60 -10.52
N ALA A 180 -12.10 -9.09 -11.71
CA ALA A 180 -13.42 -9.68 -11.92
C ALA A 180 -13.58 -10.97 -11.10
N ASP A 181 -12.57 -11.84 -11.09
CA ASP A 181 -12.60 -13.08 -10.31
C ASP A 181 -12.59 -12.78 -8.80
N ILE A 182 -11.79 -11.81 -8.34
CA ILE A 182 -11.78 -11.39 -6.93
C ILE A 182 -13.18 -10.97 -6.46
N LEU A 183 -13.89 -10.22 -7.30
CA LEU A 183 -15.23 -9.75 -7.01
C LEU A 183 -16.22 -10.92 -7.04
N HIS A 184 -16.20 -11.73 -8.10
CA HIS A 184 -17.12 -12.85 -8.28
C HIS A 184 -16.97 -13.92 -7.19
N GLU A 185 -15.73 -14.25 -6.80
CA GLU A 185 -15.43 -15.25 -5.77
C GLU A 185 -15.44 -14.68 -4.34
N ASN A 186 -15.74 -13.38 -4.18
CA ASN A 186 -15.73 -12.71 -2.88
C ASN A 186 -14.39 -12.91 -2.14
N THR A 187 -13.26 -12.95 -2.85
CA THR A 187 -11.97 -13.38 -2.30
C THR A 187 -11.54 -12.51 -1.12
N ILE A 188 -11.66 -11.19 -1.24
CA ILE A 188 -11.30 -10.26 -0.15
C ILE A 188 -12.33 -10.32 0.99
N LEU A 189 -13.61 -10.50 0.69
CA LEU A 189 -14.64 -10.71 1.71
C LEU A 189 -14.43 -11.99 2.53
N HIS A 190 -13.64 -12.96 2.05
CA HIS A 190 -13.26 -14.18 2.77
C HIS A 190 -11.83 -14.14 3.34
N ALA A 191 -11.11 -13.03 3.22
CA ALA A 191 -9.71 -12.87 3.64
C ALA A 191 -9.55 -12.77 5.18
N ARG A 192 -9.90 -13.83 5.91
CA ARG A 192 -9.87 -13.87 7.40
C ARG A 192 -8.47 -14.04 7.97
N THR A 193 -7.59 -14.78 7.28
CA THR A 193 -6.27 -15.15 7.79
C THR A 193 -5.23 -15.11 6.68
N ILE A 194 -3.99 -14.74 7.04
CA ILE A 194 -2.85 -14.76 6.12
C ILE A 194 -2.07 -16.05 6.32
N VAL A 195 -1.82 -16.75 5.21
CA VAL A 195 -0.90 -17.89 5.16
C VAL A 195 0.46 -17.39 4.68
N PHE A 196 1.47 -17.53 5.53
CA PHE A 196 2.84 -17.19 5.19
C PHE A 196 3.54 -18.40 4.57
N PRO A 197 4.13 -18.28 3.36
CA PRO A 197 4.97 -19.33 2.81
C PRO A 197 6.13 -19.66 3.76
N SER A 198 6.49 -20.94 3.85
CA SER A 198 7.74 -21.34 4.51
C SER A 198 8.91 -20.66 3.80
N ILE A 199 9.66 -19.82 4.50
CA ILE A 199 10.87 -19.19 3.95
C ILE A 199 11.96 -20.27 3.91
N THR A 200 11.97 -21.10 2.87
CA THR A 200 13.06 -22.04 2.56
C THR A 200 14.12 -21.32 1.74
N LYS A 201 14.84 -20.37 2.37
CA LYS A 201 16.12 -19.90 1.83
C LYS A 201 17.16 -19.85 2.95
N VAL A 202 17.81 -20.99 3.14
CA VAL A 202 19.25 -21.03 3.39
C VAL A 202 19.83 -22.03 2.40
N SER A 203 20.09 -21.58 1.17
CA SER A 203 21.24 -22.11 0.46
C SER A 203 22.44 -21.36 1.03
N ASP A 204 23.27 -22.06 1.77
CA ASP A 204 24.73 -22.07 1.57
C ASP A 204 25.39 -22.85 2.71
N GLY A 205 26.39 -23.64 2.34
CA GLY A 205 27.05 -24.65 3.17
C GLY A 205 27.87 -24.08 4.34
N ALA A 206 27.21 -23.49 5.32
CA ALA A 206 27.82 -23.05 6.57
C ALA A 206 27.77 -24.17 7.60
N LYS A 207 28.87 -24.93 7.65
CA LYS A 207 29.19 -25.90 8.70
C LYS A 207 29.07 -25.25 10.09
N SER A 208 28.33 -25.93 10.97
CA SER A 208 28.41 -25.93 12.44
C SER A 208 29.26 -24.83 13.11
N SER A 209 28.63 -23.73 13.52
CA SER A 209 29.17 -22.86 14.58
C SER A 209 28.05 -22.16 15.36
N TYR A 210 28.33 -21.81 16.62
CA TYR A 210 27.44 -21.09 17.55
C TYR A 210 26.91 -19.76 16.96
N PHE A 211 27.69 -19.11 16.08
CA PHE A 211 27.26 -17.93 15.33
C PHE A 211 26.12 -18.22 14.34
N SER A 212 26.07 -19.41 13.74
CA SER A 212 24.93 -19.81 12.90
C SER A 212 23.66 -20.01 13.72
N LEU A 213 23.78 -20.49 14.98
CA LEU A 213 22.64 -20.69 15.86
C LEU A 213 22.08 -19.34 16.34
N LEU A 214 22.94 -18.41 16.76
CA LEU A 214 22.54 -17.05 17.12
C LEU A 214 21.97 -16.25 15.93
N ALA A 215 22.54 -16.41 14.73
CA ALA A 215 21.97 -15.83 13.51
C ALA A 215 20.59 -16.45 13.18
N ARG A 216 20.42 -17.76 13.39
CA ARG A 216 19.15 -18.47 13.20
C ARG A 216 18.10 -18.06 14.24
N THR A 217 18.44 -17.94 15.52
CA THR A 217 17.49 -17.47 16.54
C THR A 217 17.08 -16.03 16.31
N SER A 218 18.04 -15.13 16.04
CA SER A 218 17.78 -13.72 15.69
C SER A 218 16.91 -13.57 14.43
N SER A 219 17.12 -14.41 13.42
CA SER A 219 16.30 -14.47 12.19
C SER A 219 14.87 -14.95 12.46
N VAL A 220 14.69 -15.98 13.31
CA VAL A 220 13.36 -16.49 13.67
C VAL A 220 12.54 -15.46 14.45
N TYR A 221 13.15 -14.77 15.43
CA TYR A 221 12.46 -13.70 16.17
C TYR A 221 12.05 -12.55 15.26
N SER A 222 12.93 -12.07 14.36
CA SER A 222 12.58 -11.02 13.39
C SER A 222 11.38 -11.41 12.53
N GLN A 223 11.33 -12.67 12.09
CA GLN A 223 10.20 -13.17 11.29
C GLN A 223 8.88 -13.24 12.06
N ILE A 224 8.90 -13.46 13.38
CA ILE A 224 7.67 -13.45 14.20
C ILE A 224 7.09 -12.03 14.22
N PHE A 225 7.90 -11.03 14.60
CA PHE A 225 7.44 -9.64 14.66
C PHE A 225 6.98 -9.12 13.30
N LEU A 226 7.68 -9.48 12.23
CA LEU A 226 7.27 -9.15 10.86
C LEU A 226 5.90 -9.76 10.52
N LYS A 227 5.69 -11.04 10.81
CA LYS A 227 4.42 -11.73 10.52
C LYS A 227 3.28 -11.13 11.33
N GLU A 228 3.53 -10.83 12.60
CA GLU A 228 2.56 -10.15 13.47
C GLU A 228 2.24 -8.73 12.98
N PHE A 229 3.24 -7.96 12.52
CA PHE A 229 3.02 -6.65 11.92
C PHE A 229 2.10 -6.73 10.68
N ILE A 230 2.37 -7.68 9.77
CA ILE A 230 1.53 -7.88 8.58
C ILE A 230 0.11 -8.33 8.97
N ARG A 231 -0.03 -9.26 9.94
CA ARG A 231 -1.35 -9.68 10.45
C ARG A 231 -2.13 -8.52 11.04
N LYS A 232 -1.46 -7.68 11.83
CA LYS A 232 -2.06 -6.50 12.43
C LYS A 232 -2.58 -5.53 11.36
N CYS A 233 -1.78 -5.25 10.33
CA CYS A 233 -2.19 -4.43 9.20
C CYS A 233 -3.39 -5.03 8.45
N CYS A 234 -3.36 -6.34 8.18
CA CYS A 234 -4.42 -7.05 7.47
C CYS A 234 -5.47 -7.68 8.41
N THR A 235 -5.78 -7.01 9.52
CA THR A 235 -6.85 -7.47 10.42
C THR A 235 -8.19 -7.34 9.70
N TYR A 236 -8.94 -8.45 9.59
CA TYR A 236 -10.20 -8.51 8.85
C TYR A 236 -11.22 -7.49 9.36
N ARG A 237 -11.46 -7.49 10.68
CA ARG A 237 -12.36 -6.56 11.35
C ARG A 237 -11.73 -5.17 11.45
N LYS A 238 -12.30 -4.18 10.76
CA LYS A 238 -11.77 -2.81 10.71
C LYS A 238 -11.72 -2.12 12.07
N ASP A 239 -12.59 -2.48 13.01
CA ASP A 239 -12.58 -1.92 14.37
C ASP A 239 -11.34 -2.36 15.17
N LEU A 240 -10.83 -3.57 14.91
CA LEU A 240 -9.62 -4.12 15.53
C LEU A 240 -8.33 -3.78 14.77
N ARG A 241 -8.42 -3.40 13.50
CA ARG A 241 -7.27 -2.94 12.70
C ARG A 241 -6.78 -1.60 13.27
N PRO A 242 -5.47 -1.39 13.45
CA PRO A 242 -4.98 -0.09 13.91
C PRO A 242 -5.29 1.00 12.88
N ASP A 243 -5.45 2.23 13.34
CA ASP A 243 -5.35 3.41 12.48
C ASP A 243 -3.90 3.78 12.16
N VAL A 244 -3.73 4.83 11.37
CA VAL A 244 -2.41 5.34 10.95
C VAL A 244 -1.55 5.77 12.13
N PHE A 245 -2.12 6.45 13.13
CA PHE A 245 -1.36 6.96 14.27
C PHE A 245 -0.91 5.82 15.20
N GLN A 246 -1.77 4.81 15.38
CA GLN A 246 -1.44 3.59 16.11
C GLN A 246 -0.34 2.80 15.39
N LEU A 247 -0.44 2.63 14.06
CA LEU A 247 0.57 1.90 13.29
C LEU A 247 1.94 2.60 13.31
N CYS A 248 1.98 3.93 13.28
CA CYS A 248 3.24 4.69 13.38
C CYS A 248 4.04 4.39 14.65
N ASN A 249 3.37 4.00 15.73
CA ASN A 249 3.98 3.71 17.02
C ASN A 249 4.27 2.21 17.22
N ASP A 250 4.06 1.37 16.19
CA ASP A 250 4.29 -0.06 16.26
C ASP A 250 5.77 -0.39 16.51
N ASP A 251 6.03 -1.30 17.44
CA ASP A 251 7.38 -1.70 17.84
C ASP A 251 8.18 -2.31 16.69
N TYR A 252 7.51 -2.94 15.71
CA TYR A 252 8.19 -3.45 14.54
C TYR A 252 8.83 -2.33 13.72
N LEU A 253 8.24 -1.13 13.65
CA LEU A 253 8.76 -0.02 12.86
C LEU A 253 9.86 0.77 13.58
N LYS A 254 9.98 0.64 14.90
CA LYS A 254 10.99 1.35 15.69
C LYS A 254 12.41 0.89 15.34
N PRO A 255 13.40 1.80 15.38
CA PRO A 255 14.81 1.43 15.34
C PRO A 255 15.15 0.52 16.52
N LYS A 256 16.01 -0.49 16.33
CA LYS A 256 16.39 -1.46 17.39
C LYS A 256 16.96 -0.81 18.66
N ALA A 257 17.50 0.40 18.57
CA ALA A 257 18.01 1.16 19.72
C ALA A 257 16.91 1.72 20.65
N GLN A 258 15.63 1.62 20.28
CA GLN A 258 14.49 2.16 21.03
C GLN A 258 13.57 1.08 21.61
N LEU A 259 13.91 -0.20 21.46
CA LEU A 259 13.22 -1.30 22.13
C LEU A 259 13.76 -1.36 23.58
N LYS A 260 12.94 -0.91 24.53
CA LYS A 260 13.23 -1.02 25.98
C LYS A 260 12.80 -2.38 26.51
#